data_AF-A0AAU9WM09-F1
#
_entry.id   AF-A0AAU9WM09-F1
#
_cell.length_a   1.000
_cell.length_b   1.000
_cell.length_c   1.000
_cell.angle_alpha   90.00
_cell.angle_beta   90.00
_cell.angle_gamma   90.00
#
_symmetry.space_group_name_H-M   'P 1'
#
loop_
_entity.id
_entity.type
_entity.pdbx_description
1 polymer ?
#
loop_
_entity_poly.entity_id
_entity_poly.type
_entity_poly.pdbx_seq_one_letter_code
_entity_poly.pdbx_strand_id
1 'polypeptide(L)'
;MLLLPLLVSFPLLFNLMFAMQNSALYRSPTSDLSFGNFKRDPFHYLWAEKLSSSMMRDQLDCGFLCVGEPNCYSFNMAAYPDSKGLYLCELLATDKYREAEKVHANATFHHCSPSSPCESAPCKNGGVCVPEYERNSYHCECKPVFCGTHCKRYKCGGIEFSLLLLHVVELEESHAVINHWFTSFQLLAMNSILNRSIVLLFPDKHSPNKLNLLLLNFLCSLLLCYLFFRKSNLQ
;
A
#
# COMPACT_ATOMS: atom_id res chain seq x y z
N MET A 1 26.68 30.03 39.40
CA MET A 1 25.71 29.93 38.29
C MET A 1 26.19 28.93 37.22
N LEU A 2 26.24 27.62 37.53
CA LEU A 2 26.67 26.58 36.57
C LEU A 2 25.76 25.33 36.55
N LEU A 3 24.51 25.44 37.02
CA LEU A 3 23.56 24.31 37.06
C LEU A 3 22.56 24.29 35.88
N LEU A 4 22.61 25.27 34.98
CA LEU A 4 21.66 25.39 33.86
C LEU A 4 21.87 24.43 32.65
N PRO A 5 23.06 23.83 32.36
CA PRO A 5 23.19 22.97 31.17
C PRO A 5 22.56 21.58 31.34
N LEU A 6 22.34 21.12 32.59
CA LEU A 6 21.84 19.76 32.87
C LEU A 6 20.32 19.63 32.73
N LEU A 7 19.57 20.74 32.79
CA LEU A 7 18.10 20.72 32.73
C LEU A 7 17.55 20.72 31.29
N VAL A 8 18.36 21.13 30.30
CA VAL A 8 17.95 21.17 28.88
C VAL A 8 18.24 19.84 28.17
N SER A 9 19.23 19.07 28.64
CA SER A 9 19.56 17.75 28.10
C SER A 9 18.60 16.65 28.56
N PHE A 10 17.99 16.78 29.74
CA PHE A 10 17.07 15.78 30.32
C PHE A 10 15.82 15.51 29.47
N PRO A 11 15.09 16.53 28.97
CA PRO A 11 13.93 16.32 28.10
C PRO A 11 14.30 15.74 26.74
N LEU A 12 15.45 16.12 26.18
CA LEU A 12 15.91 15.63 24.88
C LEU A 12 16.29 14.15 24.97
N LEU A 13 17.06 13.76 25.99
CA LEU A 13 17.41 12.37 26.24
C LEU A 13 16.16 11.53 26.55
N PHE A 14 15.20 12.08 27.29
CA PHE A 14 13.94 11.40 27.60
C PHE A 14 13.09 11.18 26.35
N ASN A 15 12.94 12.18 25.48
CA ASN A 15 12.22 12.04 24.21
C ASN A 15 12.90 11.04 23.27
N LEU A 16 14.25 11.02 23.23
CA LEU A 16 15.01 10.01 22.50
C LEU A 16 14.77 8.62 23.06
N MET A 17 14.87 8.42 24.38
CA MET A 17 14.55 7.15 25.03
C MET A 17 13.12 6.68 24.72
N PHE A 18 12.16 7.60 24.71
CA PHE A 18 10.76 7.31 24.41
C PHE A 18 10.53 6.94 22.93
N ALA A 19 11.21 7.63 22.01
CA ALA A 19 11.16 7.33 20.58
C ALA A 19 11.77 5.95 20.28
N MET A 20 12.90 5.62 20.91
CA MET A 20 13.60 4.34 20.73
C MET A 20 12.80 3.18 21.33
N GLN A 21 12.07 3.41 22.42
CA GLN A 21 11.23 2.38 23.05
C GLN A 21 9.94 2.09 22.26
N ASN A 22 9.47 3.03 21.44
CA ASN A 22 8.26 2.91 20.63
C ASN A 22 8.54 2.69 19.15
N SER A 23 9.79 2.38 18.77
CA SER A 23 10.19 2.10 17.40
C SER A 23 10.80 0.70 17.30
N ALA A 24 10.45 -0.04 16.26
CA ALA A 24 11.15 -1.26 15.90
C ALA A 24 12.34 -1.00 14.96
N LEU A 25 12.28 0.07 14.18
CA LEU A 25 13.38 0.54 13.34
C LEU A 25 13.31 2.07 13.32
N TYR A 26 14.36 2.70 13.81
CA TYR A 26 14.48 4.15 13.91
C TYR A 26 15.79 4.59 13.27
N ARG A 27 15.70 5.58 12.38
CA ARG A 27 16.86 6.21 11.74
C ARG A 27 16.76 7.70 11.97
N SER A 28 17.72 8.27 12.70
CA SER A 28 17.73 9.72 12.90
C SER A 28 18.17 10.42 11.62
N PRO A 29 17.44 11.44 11.13
CA PRO A 29 17.86 12.22 9.96
C PRO A 29 18.98 13.22 10.26
N THR A 30 19.28 13.46 11.55
CA THR A 30 20.19 14.54 12.00
C THR A 30 21.33 14.07 12.89
N SER A 31 21.34 12.80 13.29
CA SER A 31 22.39 12.22 14.14
C SER A 31 22.73 10.81 13.69
N ASP A 32 23.89 10.31 14.11
CA ASP A 32 24.30 8.93 13.84
C ASP A 32 23.54 7.91 14.71
N LEU A 33 22.60 8.35 15.55
CA LEU A 33 21.81 7.47 16.38
C LEU A 33 20.72 6.78 15.55
N SER A 34 20.93 5.50 15.28
CA SER A 34 19.95 4.63 14.63
C SER A 34 19.85 3.30 15.37
N PHE A 35 18.68 2.69 15.32
CA PHE A 35 18.38 1.47 16.06
C PHE A 35 17.42 0.58 15.29
N GLY A 36 17.62 -0.73 15.40
CA GLY A 36 16.74 -1.73 14.81
C GLY A 36 16.58 -2.94 15.73
N ASN A 37 15.33 -3.28 16.03
CA ASN A 37 14.94 -4.47 16.78
C ASN A 37 14.39 -5.54 15.81
N PHE A 38 15.30 -6.33 15.26
CA PHE A 38 14.97 -7.38 14.29
C PHE A 38 14.61 -8.69 14.98
N LYS A 39 13.46 -9.25 14.62
CA LYS A 39 13.05 -10.59 15.00
C LYS A 39 13.49 -11.57 13.92
N ARG A 40 14.11 -12.66 14.36
CA ARG A 40 14.55 -13.76 13.50
C ARG A 40 13.41 -14.77 13.32
N ASP A 41 13.14 -15.11 12.07
CA ASP A 41 12.35 -16.27 11.64
C ASP A 41 13.34 -17.37 11.20
N PRO A 42 13.57 -18.41 12.04
CA PRO A 42 14.53 -19.46 11.74
C PRO A 42 14.12 -20.25 10.50
N PHE A 43 15.10 -20.64 9.69
CA PHE A 43 14.91 -21.46 8.50
C PHE A 43 13.85 -20.94 7.52
N HIS A 44 13.84 -19.62 7.31
CA HIS A 44 12.98 -18.95 6.35
C HIS A 44 13.80 -18.02 5.47
N TYR A 45 13.31 -17.77 4.25
CA TYR A 45 13.91 -16.88 3.27
C TYR A 45 12.83 -16.07 2.59
N LEU A 46 13.04 -14.75 2.45
CA LEU A 46 12.18 -13.87 1.67
C LEU A 46 12.75 -13.70 0.26
N TRP A 47 12.02 -14.18 -0.74
CA TRP A 47 12.39 -14.10 -2.15
C TRP A 47 12.05 -12.73 -2.74
N ALA A 48 12.79 -11.70 -2.33
CA ALA A 48 12.64 -10.33 -2.80
C ALA A 48 13.92 -9.80 -3.48
N GLU A 49 13.82 -8.64 -4.12
CA GLU A 49 14.96 -7.93 -4.70
C GLU A 49 15.95 -7.53 -3.60
N LYS A 50 17.23 -7.83 -3.84
CA LYS A 50 18.32 -7.58 -2.91
C LYS A 50 18.91 -6.20 -3.17
N LEU A 51 19.00 -5.38 -2.13
CA LEU A 51 19.73 -4.11 -2.19
C LEU A 51 21.24 -4.35 -2.25
N SER A 52 21.71 -5.29 -1.43
CA SER A 52 23.13 -5.62 -1.34
C SER A 52 23.31 -7.02 -0.77
N SER A 53 24.46 -7.62 -1.03
CA SER A 53 24.88 -8.91 -0.49
C SER A 53 26.32 -8.83 -0.01
N SER A 54 26.59 -9.30 1.21
CA SER A 54 27.88 -9.11 1.86
C SER A 54 28.20 -10.26 2.83
N MET A 55 29.49 -10.51 3.05
CA MET A 55 29.98 -11.57 3.93
C MET A 55 30.39 -10.97 5.27
N MET A 56 29.88 -11.51 6.37
CA MET A 56 30.05 -10.96 7.74
C MET A 56 30.61 -12.00 8.70
N ARG A 57 31.37 -11.58 9.71
CA ARG A 57 31.85 -12.48 10.76
C ARG A 57 30.77 -12.75 11.81
N ASP A 58 30.09 -11.71 12.24
CA ASP A 58 29.07 -11.81 13.27
C ASP A 58 27.67 -11.65 12.68
N GLN A 59 26.73 -12.43 13.18
CA GLN A 59 25.32 -12.39 12.74
C GLN A 59 24.64 -11.05 13.07
N LEU A 60 25.17 -10.28 14.03
CA LEU A 60 24.66 -8.96 14.40
C LEU A 60 25.05 -7.87 13.40
N ASP A 61 26.17 -8.02 12.69
CA ASP A 61 26.69 -7.04 11.73
C ASP A 61 25.69 -6.77 10.60
N CYS A 62 24.96 -7.81 10.17
CA CYS A 62 23.93 -7.71 9.14
C CYS A 62 22.79 -6.76 9.54
N GLY A 63 22.39 -6.79 10.82
CA GLY A 63 21.40 -5.88 11.37
C GLY A 63 21.87 -4.43 11.36
N PHE A 64 23.13 -4.18 11.76
CA PHE A 64 23.70 -2.84 11.72
C PHE A 64 23.81 -2.28 10.30
N LEU A 65 24.19 -3.12 9.32
CA LEU A 65 24.20 -2.73 7.91
C LEU A 65 22.80 -2.35 7.42
N CYS A 66 21.77 -3.12 7.79
CA CYS A 66 20.41 -2.76 7.46
C CYS A 66 19.98 -1.44 8.10
N VAL A 67 20.32 -1.20 9.37
CA VAL A 67 20.03 0.06 10.06
C VAL A 67 20.69 1.25 9.33
N GLY A 68 21.94 1.09 8.90
CA GLY A 68 22.69 2.11 8.15
C GLY A 68 22.24 2.31 6.69
N GLU A 69 21.57 1.33 6.09
CA GLU A 69 21.03 1.44 4.73
C GLU A 69 19.60 2.02 4.78
N PRO A 70 19.35 3.24 4.27
CA PRO A 70 18.05 3.89 4.38
C PRO A 70 16.91 3.12 3.72
N ASN A 71 17.18 2.37 2.66
CA ASN A 71 16.17 1.60 1.94
C ASN A 71 15.95 0.19 2.51
N CYS A 72 16.74 -0.25 3.48
CA CYS A 72 16.63 -1.59 4.03
C CYS A 72 15.46 -1.67 5.02
N TYR A 73 14.61 -2.68 4.85
CA TYR A 73 13.53 -2.97 5.81
C TYR A 73 13.70 -4.34 6.47
N SER A 74 14.35 -5.28 5.82
CA SER A 74 14.63 -6.61 6.36
C SER A 74 15.87 -7.21 5.71
N PHE A 75 16.30 -8.38 6.15
CA PHE A 75 17.42 -9.09 5.54
C PHE A 75 17.27 -10.60 5.63
N ASN A 76 17.87 -11.31 4.67
CA ASN A 76 18.12 -12.75 4.78
C ASN A 76 19.56 -12.96 5.25
N MET A 77 19.76 -13.89 6.16
CA MET A 77 21.06 -14.21 6.73
C MET A 77 21.30 -15.71 6.65
N ALA A 78 22.48 -16.13 6.19
CA ALA A 78 22.82 -17.54 6.16
C ALA A 78 22.74 -18.15 7.57
N ALA A 79 22.12 -19.32 7.68
CA ALA A 79 22.01 -20.07 8.93
C ALA A 79 23.38 -20.61 9.38
N TYR A 80 24.29 -20.82 8.43
CA TYR A 80 25.61 -21.39 8.64
C TYR A 80 26.67 -20.55 7.94
N PRO A 81 27.89 -20.46 8.51
CA PRO A 81 28.99 -19.75 7.88
C PRO A 81 29.59 -20.56 6.71
N ASP A 82 30.32 -19.87 5.85
CA ASP A 82 31.14 -20.48 4.80
C ASP A 82 32.41 -21.16 5.38
N SER A 83 33.26 -21.68 4.51
CA SER A 83 34.52 -22.32 4.90
C SER A 83 35.53 -21.40 5.59
N LYS A 84 35.34 -20.08 5.50
CA LYS A 84 36.15 -19.05 6.18
C LYS A 84 35.51 -18.57 7.47
N GLY A 85 34.37 -19.13 7.87
CA GLY A 85 33.64 -18.71 9.06
C GLY A 85 32.77 -17.46 8.83
N LEU A 86 32.45 -17.08 7.59
CA LEU A 86 31.68 -15.89 7.26
C LEU A 86 30.23 -16.22 6.89
N TYR A 87 29.28 -15.47 7.41
CA TYR A 87 27.86 -15.55 7.09
C TYR A 87 27.51 -14.63 5.92
N LEU A 88 26.79 -15.16 4.93
CA LEU A 88 26.19 -14.33 3.87
C LEU A 88 24.99 -13.56 4.43
N CYS A 89 25.00 -12.25 4.22
CA CYS A 89 23.95 -11.30 4.57
C CYS A 89 23.39 -10.66 3.30
N GLU A 90 22.07 -10.61 3.15
CA GLU A 90 21.38 -10.03 2.00
C GLU A 90 20.34 -9.02 2.47
N LEU A 91 20.56 -7.74 2.19
CA LEU A 91 19.66 -6.65 2.57
C LEU A 91 18.50 -6.53 1.59
N LEU A 92 17.30 -6.27 2.08
CA LEU A 92 16.06 -6.26 1.30
C LEU A 92 15.32 -4.93 1.44
N ALA A 93 14.76 -4.45 0.32
CA ALA A 93 13.95 -3.22 0.24
C ALA A 93 12.48 -3.40 0.68
N THR A 94 12.16 -4.56 1.24
CA THR A 94 10.81 -4.94 1.66
C THR A 94 10.93 -5.83 2.89
N ASP A 95 9.80 -6.32 3.39
CA ASP A 95 9.70 -7.11 4.62
C ASP A 95 8.68 -8.25 4.46
N LYS A 96 8.68 -9.16 5.44
CA LYS A 96 7.78 -10.33 5.44
C LYS A 96 6.29 -9.98 5.52
N TYR A 97 5.92 -8.78 5.92
CA TYR A 97 4.51 -8.40 6.08
C TYR A 97 3.93 -7.84 4.78
N ARG A 98 4.73 -7.09 4.04
CA ARG A 98 4.40 -6.59 2.69
C ARG A 98 4.39 -7.71 1.65
N GLU A 99 5.32 -8.65 1.76
CA GLU A 99 5.56 -9.71 0.78
C GLU A 99 5.40 -11.11 1.40
N ALA A 100 4.37 -11.27 2.24
CA ALA A 100 4.14 -12.50 3.01
C ALA A 100 4.08 -13.77 2.15
N GLU A 101 3.55 -13.67 0.93
CA GLU A 101 3.46 -14.80 -0.01
C GLU A 101 4.83 -15.24 -0.54
N LYS A 102 5.87 -14.40 -0.47
CA LYS A 102 7.24 -14.69 -0.93
C LYS A 102 8.15 -15.21 0.19
N VAL A 103 7.63 -15.39 1.39
CA VAL A 103 8.36 -15.95 2.52
C VAL A 103 8.15 -17.45 2.53
N HIS A 104 9.25 -18.20 2.41
CA HIS A 104 9.20 -19.66 2.35
C HIS A 104 10.23 -20.28 3.29
N ALA A 105 9.94 -21.51 3.72
CA ALA A 105 10.91 -22.31 4.47
C ALA A 105 12.19 -22.50 3.64
N ASN A 106 13.33 -22.37 4.30
CA ASN A 106 14.64 -22.49 3.69
C ASN A 106 15.63 -23.03 4.72
N ALA A 107 16.28 -24.16 4.41
CA ALA A 107 17.17 -24.83 5.36
C ALA A 107 18.50 -24.09 5.61
N THR A 108 18.88 -23.14 4.75
CA THR A 108 20.20 -22.51 4.77
C THR A 108 20.17 -21.04 5.15
N PHE A 109 19.00 -20.45 5.36
CA PHE A 109 18.84 -19.03 5.72
C PHE A 109 17.87 -18.81 6.88
N HIS A 110 18.01 -17.66 7.51
CA HIS A 110 17.08 -17.07 8.44
C HIS A 110 16.61 -15.76 7.85
N HIS A 111 15.32 -15.47 7.99
CA HIS A 111 14.78 -14.18 7.61
C HIS A 111 14.67 -13.32 8.87
N CYS A 112 15.07 -12.05 8.79
CA CYS A 112 15.03 -11.13 9.92
C CYS A 112 14.29 -9.86 9.51
N SER A 113 13.16 -9.60 10.17
CA SER A 113 12.34 -8.39 9.98
C SER A 113 12.20 -7.63 11.29
N PRO A 114 12.11 -6.29 11.29
CA PRO A 114 11.81 -5.53 12.50
C PRO A 114 10.49 -6.01 13.12
N SER A 115 10.44 -5.98 14.45
CA SER A 115 9.22 -6.32 15.19
C SER A 115 8.05 -5.43 14.76
N SER A 116 6.85 -5.99 14.63
CA SER A 116 5.68 -5.23 14.21
C SER A 116 4.39 -5.81 14.77
N PRO A 117 3.35 -5.00 15.00
CA PRO A 117 2.00 -5.50 15.28
C PRO A 117 1.41 -6.37 14.14
N CYS A 118 1.98 -6.29 12.93
CA CYS A 118 1.61 -7.14 11.80
C CYS A 118 1.77 -8.65 12.07
N GLU A 119 2.57 -9.05 13.06
CA GLU A 119 2.72 -10.46 13.48
C GLU A 119 1.40 -11.11 13.91
N SER A 120 0.43 -10.32 14.37
CA SER A 120 -0.91 -10.81 14.73
C SER A 120 -1.84 -11.06 13.52
N ALA A 121 -1.34 -10.86 12.29
CA ALA A 121 -2.11 -10.88 11.05
C ALA A 121 -3.44 -10.10 11.16
N PRO A 122 -3.38 -8.78 11.46
CA PRO A 122 -4.57 -7.99 11.76
C PRO A 122 -5.44 -7.73 10.53
N CYS A 123 -4.84 -7.60 9.35
CA CYS A 123 -5.53 -7.36 8.09
C CYS A 123 -6.27 -8.62 7.62
N LYS A 124 -7.56 -8.49 7.29
CA LYS A 124 -8.42 -9.59 6.85
C LYS A 124 -8.65 -9.56 5.35
N ASN A 125 -9.27 -10.62 4.82
CA ASN A 125 -9.64 -10.76 3.41
C ASN A 125 -8.46 -10.57 2.43
N GLY A 126 -7.28 -11.05 2.82
CA GLY A 126 -6.07 -10.95 2.01
C GLY A 126 -5.51 -9.53 1.85
N GLY A 127 -5.89 -8.59 2.71
CA GLY A 127 -5.24 -7.28 2.77
C GLY A 127 -3.78 -7.38 3.22
N VAL A 128 -2.94 -6.50 2.69
CA VAL A 128 -1.50 -6.45 3.02
C VAL A 128 -1.30 -5.63 4.29
N CYS A 129 -0.52 -6.16 5.23
CA CYS A 129 -0.18 -5.43 6.46
C CYS A 129 1.07 -4.60 6.21
N VAL A 130 0.94 -3.28 6.29
CA VAL A 130 2.02 -2.35 6.07
C VAL A 130 2.52 -1.83 7.42
N PRO A 131 3.73 -2.22 7.84
CA PRO A 131 4.29 -1.80 9.12
C PRO A 131 4.79 -0.35 9.05
N GLU A 132 4.65 0.35 10.18
CA GLU A 132 5.17 1.69 10.41
C GLU A 132 6.17 1.62 11.57
N TYR A 133 7.40 1.23 11.25
CA TYR A 133 8.38 0.81 12.24
C TYR A 133 8.83 1.90 13.23
N GLU A 134 8.79 3.17 12.84
CA GLU A 134 9.14 4.33 13.70
C GLU A 134 8.08 4.64 14.76
N ARG A 135 6.86 4.14 14.58
CA ARG A 135 5.74 4.35 15.51
C ARG A 135 5.24 3.06 16.13
N ASN A 136 5.88 1.94 15.78
CA ASN A 136 5.44 0.59 16.11
C ASN A 136 3.94 0.38 15.82
N SER A 137 3.48 0.96 14.70
CA SER A 137 2.09 0.90 14.23
C SER A 137 2.02 0.16 12.88
N TYR A 138 0.82 0.09 12.32
CA TYR A 138 0.58 -0.48 11.00
C TYR A 138 -0.69 0.10 10.41
N HIS A 139 -0.83 -0.06 9.11
CA HIS A 139 -2.10 0.07 8.42
C HIS A 139 -2.31 -1.11 7.47
N CYS A 140 -3.56 -1.32 7.05
CA CYS A 140 -3.92 -2.36 6.12
C CYS A 140 -4.20 -1.77 4.74
N GLU A 141 -3.49 -2.26 3.72
CA GLU A 141 -3.82 -2.04 2.33
C GLU A 141 -4.85 -3.09 1.90
N CYS A 142 -6.10 -2.67 1.74
CA CYS A 142 -7.18 -3.59 1.39
C CYS A 142 -7.15 -3.94 -0.09
N LYS A 143 -7.35 -5.22 -0.39
CA LYS A 143 -7.69 -5.67 -1.75
C LYS A 143 -8.96 -4.96 -2.23
N PRO A 144 -9.16 -4.82 -3.56
CA PRO A 144 -10.40 -4.29 -4.12
C PRO A 144 -11.61 -4.94 -3.46
N VAL A 145 -12.71 -4.19 -3.34
CA VAL A 145 -13.98 -4.57 -2.69
C VAL A 145 -13.97 -4.72 -1.17
N PHE A 146 -12.80 -4.73 -0.50
CA PHE A 146 -12.70 -4.74 0.97
C PHE A 146 -12.28 -3.40 1.54
N CYS A 147 -12.62 -3.14 2.80
CA CYS A 147 -12.36 -1.85 3.42
C CYS A 147 -12.45 -1.83 4.96
N GLY A 148 -12.18 -0.64 5.52
CA GLY A 148 -12.06 -0.40 6.95
C GLY A 148 -10.64 -0.70 7.45
N THR A 149 -10.37 -0.34 8.70
CA THR A 149 -9.03 -0.39 9.32
C THR A 149 -8.34 -1.75 9.22
N HIS A 150 -9.12 -2.84 9.20
CA HIS A 150 -8.61 -4.21 9.10
C HIS A 150 -9.15 -4.97 7.88
N CYS A 151 -9.68 -4.27 6.88
CA CYS A 151 -10.25 -4.88 5.66
C CYS A 151 -11.35 -5.92 5.91
N LYS A 152 -12.03 -5.87 7.07
CA LYS A 152 -13.08 -6.84 7.46
C LYS A 152 -14.38 -6.62 6.71
N ARG A 153 -14.65 -5.40 6.28
CA ARG A 153 -15.92 -5.03 5.64
C ARG A 153 -15.79 -5.14 4.13
N TYR A 154 -16.90 -5.51 3.50
CA TYR A 154 -17.09 -5.45 2.05
C TYR A 154 -17.74 -4.10 1.70
N LYS A 155 -17.26 -3.41 0.66
CA LYS A 155 -17.75 -2.10 0.15
C LYS A 155 -17.82 -0.98 1.21
N CYS A 156 -16.84 -0.08 1.24
CA CYS A 156 -16.95 1.17 2.03
C CYS A 156 -17.58 2.25 1.16
N GLY A 157 -18.52 3.01 1.73
CA GLY A 157 -19.46 3.88 1.01
C GLY A 157 -18.86 4.75 -0.09
N GLY A 158 -19.52 4.69 -1.26
CA GLY A 158 -19.25 5.47 -2.47
C GLY A 158 -19.73 4.73 -3.71
N ILE A 159 -21.01 4.91 -4.05
CA ILE A 159 -21.79 4.46 -5.23
C ILE A 159 -21.21 3.31 -6.06
N GLU A 160 -21.96 2.22 -6.07
CA GLU A 160 -21.73 1.01 -6.83
C GLU A 160 -21.73 1.26 -8.34
N PHE A 161 -20.57 1.59 -8.92
CA PHE A 161 -20.39 1.51 -10.38
C PHE A 161 -20.42 0.06 -10.90
N SER A 162 -20.54 -0.92 -10.00
CA SER A 162 -20.53 -2.34 -10.31
C SER A 162 -21.92 -2.95 -10.56
N LEU A 163 -23.01 -2.16 -10.51
CA LEU A 163 -24.32 -2.62 -10.99
C LEU A 163 -24.50 -2.45 -12.51
N LEU A 164 -23.51 -1.90 -13.23
CA LEU A 164 -23.59 -1.74 -14.68
C LEU A 164 -23.09 -2.95 -15.50
N LEU A 165 -22.69 -4.07 -14.86
CA LEU A 165 -22.15 -5.25 -15.55
C LEU A 165 -23.00 -6.53 -15.35
N LEU A 166 -24.29 -6.39 -15.07
CA LEU A 166 -25.24 -7.52 -15.12
C LEU A 166 -26.44 -7.34 -16.07
N HIS A 167 -26.36 -6.40 -17.01
CA HIS A 167 -27.29 -6.35 -18.15
C HIS A 167 -26.56 -6.04 -19.47
N VAL A 168 -25.58 -6.86 -19.84
CA VAL A 168 -25.07 -6.92 -21.22
C VAL A 168 -24.85 -8.37 -21.67
N VAL A 169 -25.84 -9.24 -21.45
CA VAL A 169 -26.12 -10.48 -22.20
C VAL A 169 -27.61 -10.71 -21.89
N GLU A 170 -28.56 -10.52 -22.81
CA GLU A 170 -28.86 -11.40 -23.93
C GLU A 170 -29.73 -10.62 -24.93
N LEU A 171 -29.24 -10.45 -26.16
CA LEU A 171 -30.06 -10.08 -27.31
C LEU A 171 -30.55 -11.38 -27.93
N GLU A 172 -31.83 -11.72 -27.75
CA GLU A 172 -32.54 -12.53 -28.74
C GLU A 172 -33.99 -12.04 -28.91
N GLU A 173 -34.22 -11.50 -30.11
CA GLU A 173 -35.46 -11.28 -30.86
C GLU A 173 -36.73 -10.72 -30.18
N SER A 174 -37.07 -9.47 -30.48
CA SER A 174 -38.25 -9.12 -31.32
C SER A 174 -38.57 -7.61 -31.27
N HIS A 175 -38.66 -7.00 -32.46
CA HIS A 175 -39.00 -5.60 -32.67
C HIS A 175 -40.47 -5.31 -32.32
N ALA A 176 -40.78 -4.67 -31.19
CA ALA A 176 -42.08 -3.98 -31.01
C ALA A 176 -42.20 -2.95 -29.86
N VAL A 177 -41.28 -2.83 -28.91
CA VAL A 177 -41.51 -2.01 -27.69
C VAL A 177 -40.42 -0.97 -27.43
N ILE A 178 -40.12 -0.11 -28.42
CA ILE A 178 -39.08 0.94 -28.27
C ILE A 178 -39.66 2.36 -28.12
N ASN A 179 -40.95 2.60 -28.41
CA ASN A 179 -41.45 3.97 -28.52
C ASN A 179 -42.04 4.59 -27.23
N HIS A 180 -42.09 3.87 -26.10
CA HIS A 180 -42.69 4.40 -24.86
C HIS A 180 -41.71 4.60 -23.69
N TRP A 181 -40.47 4.10 -23.80
CA TRP A 181 -39.43 4.27 -22.76
C TRP A 181 -38.47 5.43 -23.06
N PHE A 182 -38.31 5.82 -24.33
CA PHE A 182 -37.41 6.89 -24.73
C PHE A 182 -37.88 8.29 -24.27
N THR A 183 -39.20 8.49 -24.14
CA THR A 183 -39.78 9.76 -23.71
C THR A 183 -39.67 9.98 -22.19
N SER A 184 -39.68 8.92 -21.38
CA SER A 184 -39.51 9.02 -19.92
C SER A 184 -38.05 9.26 -19.51
N PHE A 185 -37.07 8.77 -20.29
CA PHE A 185 -35.65 8.96 -20.00
C PHE A 185 -35.17 10.39 -20.27
N GLN A 186 -35.74 11.08 -21.26
CA GLN A 186 -35.39 12.49 -21.55
C GLN A 186 -35.91 13.49 -20.49
N LEU A 187 -37.08 13.22 -19.89
CA LEU A 187 -37.69 14.10 -18.87
C LEU A 187 -36.96 14.07 -17.52
N LEU A 188 -36.35 12.94 -17.16
CA LEU A 188 -35.55 12.82 -15.94
C LEU A 188 -34.15 13.45 -16.09
N ALA A 189 -33.52 13.30 -17.26
CA ALA A 189 -32.19 13.86 -17.52
C ALA A 189 -32.18 15.40 -17.53
N MET A 190 -33.25 16.06 -17.98
CA MET A 190 -33.33 17.52 -17.99
C MET A 190 -33.67 18.13 -16.63
N ASN A 191 -34.40 17.42 -15.76
CA ASN A 191 -34.75 17.92 -14.42
C ASN A 191 -33.61 17.80 -13.40
N SER A 192 -32.68 16.85 -13.57
CA SER A 192 -31.52 16.70 -12.70
C SER A 192 -30.37 17.67 -12.99
N ILE A 193 -30.40 18.39 -14.12
CA ILE A 193 -29.32 19.33 -14.52
C ILE A 193 -29.58 20.75 -13.97
N LEU A 194 -30.79 21.10 -13.56
CA LEU A 194 -31.14 22.46 -13.13
C LEU A 194 -31.14 22.70 -11.61
N ASN A 195 -30.91 21.70 -10.77
CA ASN A 195 -30.97 21.91 -9.32
C ASN A 195 -29.84 21.20 -8.54
N ARG A 196 -28.80 22.00 -8.26
CA ARG A 196 -27.77 21.90 -7.21
C ARG A 196 -26.34 21.96 -7.76
N SER A 197 -25.81 23.18 -7.71
CA SER A 197 -24.43 23.55 -7.37
C SER A 197 -23.46 22.39 -7.15
N ILE A 198 -22.76 21.99 -8.20
CA ILE A 198 -21.50 21.25 -8.08
C ILE A 198 -20.44 22.25 -7.61
N VAL A 199 -20.26 22.33 -6.30
CA VAL A 199 -19.05 22.88 -5.70
C VAL A 199 -17.94 21.88 -6.03
N LEU A 200 -17.05 22.29 -6.93
CA LEU A 200 -15.80 21.59 -7.23
C LEU A 200 -14.95 21.54 -5.96
N LEU A 201 -14.93 20.40 -5.28
CA LEU A 201 -13.89 20.08 -4.29
C LEU A 201 -12.93 19.09 -4.94
N PHE A 202 -11.81 19.64 -5.41
CA PHE A 202 -10.60 18.90 -5.73
C PHE A 202 -10.12 18.12 -4.48
N PRO A 203 -9.70 16.85 -4.61
CA PRO A 203 -8.69 16.31 -3.74
C PRO A 203 -7.29 16.60 -4.30
N ASP A 204 -6.40 16.81 -3.35
CA ASP A 204 -5.05 17.33 -3.46
C ASP A 204 -4.08 16.45 -4.29
N LYS A 205 -2.98 17.10 -4.68
CA LYS A 205 -1.91 16.68 -5.58
C LYS A 205 -1.20 15.38 -5.17
N HIS A 206 -1.31 14.30 -5.97
CA HIS A 206 -0.17 13.44 -6.36
C HIS A 206 -0.59 12.31 -7.33
N SER A 207 -0.90 12.62 -8.60
CA SER A 207 -0.73 11.69 -9.75
C SER A 207 -1.07 12.41 -11.07
N PRO A 208 -0.09 12.75 -11.93
CA PRO A 208 -0.35 13.61 -13.09
C PRO A 208 -0.94 12.90 -14.33
N ASN A 209 -1.23 11.58 -14.29
CA ASN A 209 -1.57 10.82 -15.51
C ASN A 209 -3.02 10.30 -15.62
N LYS A 210 -3.95 10.67 -14.73
CA LYS A 210 -5.36 10.22 -14.81
C LYS A 210 -6.33 11.18 -15.52
N LEU A 211 -5.89 12.40 -15.86
CA LEU A 211 -6.77 13.40 -16.47
C LEU A 211 -7.16 13.06 -17.92
N ASN A 212 -6.33 12.30 -18.63
CA ASN A 212 -6.60 11.96 -20.04
C ASN A 212 -7.69 10.90 -20.22
N LEU A 213 -7.79 9.91 -19.33
CA LEU A 213 -8.69 8.76 -19.57
C LEU A 213 -10.17 9.10 -19.34
N LEU A 214 -10.46 9.95 -18.35
CA LEU A 214 -11.81 10.43 -18.07
C LEU A 214 -12.33 11.37 -19.16
N LEU A 215 -11.47 12.27 -19.66
CA LEU A 215 -11.82 13.14 -20.78
C LEU A 215 -12.02 12.34 -22.07
N LEU A 216 -11.16 11.33 -22.33
CA LEU A 216 -11.29 10.45 -23.50
C LEU A 216 -12.60 9.67 -23.49
N ASN A 217 -12.99 9.12 -22.33
CA ASN A 217 -14.23 8.37 -22.18
C ASN A 217 -15.47 9.27 -22.34
N PHE A 218 -15.41 10.49 -21.82
CA PHE A 218 -16.50 11.47 -21.97
C PHE A 218 -16.66 11.90 -23.44
N LEU A 219 -15.54 12.17 -24.13
CA LEU A 219 -15.54 12.53 -25.56
C LEU A 219 -15.96 11.35 -26.44
N CYS A 220 -15.55 10.11 -26.11
CA CYS A 220 -15.96 8.91 -26.85
C CYS A 220 -17.46 8.64 -26.73
N SER A 221 -18.04 8.88 -25.53
CA SER A 221 -19.49 8.78 -25.30
C SER A 221 -20.27 9.83 -26.09
N LEU A 222 -19.77 11.07 -26.16
CA LEU A 222 -20.37 12.13 -26.97
C LEU A 222 -20.26 11.83 -28.48
N LEU A 223 -19.13 11.27 -28.94
CA LEU A 223 -18.92 10.92 -30.34
C LEU A 223 -19.82 9.75 -30.77
N LEU A 224 -20.00 8.74 -29.91
CA LEU A 224 -20.93 7.63 -30.15
C LEU A 224 -22.37 8.13 -30.21
N CYS A 225 -22.78 9.01 -29.30
CA CYS A 225 -24.10 9.67 -29.36
C CYS A 225 -24.28 10.46 -30.67
N TYR A 226 -23.28 11.21 -31.11
CA TYR A 226 -23.33 12.00 -32.35
C TYR A 226 -23.41 11.11 -33.61
N LEU A 227 -22.62 10.05 -33.69
CA LEU A 227 -22.63 9.11 -34.82
C LEU A 227 -23.95 8.33 -34.90
N PHE A 228 -24.53 7.98 -33.75
CA PHE A 228 -25.85 7.34 -33.69
C PHE A 228 -26.94 8.30 -34.18
N PHE A 229 -26.93 9.56 -33.72
CA PHE A 229 -27.86 10.61 -34.18
C PHE A 229 -27.75 10.93 -35.67
N ARG A 230 -26.53 10.87 -36.23
CA ARG A 230 -26.31 11.13 -37.65
C ARG A 230 -26.83 9.99 -38.52
N LYS A 231 -26.72 8.74 -38.05
CA LYS A 231 -27.22 7.55 -38.77
C LYS A 231 -28.75 7.48 -38.81
N SER A 232 -29.43 7.97 -37.77
CA SER A 232 -30.90 7.99 -37.68
C SER A 232 -31.58 9.18 -38.39
N ASN A 233 -30.84 10.19 -38.87
CA ASN A 233 -31.37 11.29 -39.70
C ASN A 233 -31.07 11.13 -41.21
N LEU A 234 -30.50 9.98 -41.62
CA LEU A 234 -30.15 9.66 -43.01
C LEU A 234 -31.00 8.52 -43.59
N GLN A 235 -32.09 8.14 -42.90
CA GLN A 235 -33.18 7.27 -43.37
C GLN A 235 -34.49 8.04 -43.27
#